data_AF-A0A925IAC3-F1
#
_entry.id   AF-A0A925IAC3-F1
#
_cell.length_a   1.000
_cell.length_b   1.000
_cell.length_c   1.000
_cell.angle_alpha   90.00
_cell.angle_beta   90.00
_cell.angle_gamma   90.00
#
_symmetry.space_group_name_H-M   'P 1'
#
loop_
_entity.id
_entity.type
_entity.pdbx_description
1 polymer ?
#
loop_
_entity_poly.entity_id
_entity_poly.type
_entity_poly.pdbx_seq_one_letter_code
_entity_poly.pdbx_strand_id
1 'polypeptide(L)'
;MKLKRYLLGGLAVSILIIACKTKQKTQSTTTTTTTTTTTTVVVAPAQSLLDVASVKYPGILQADLDAGKKIFTVDCRKCHGMDPIKSLEEDKWISVIDVMAPKADLTADQKTKLLQYVLSQRKLDTGS
;
A
#
# COMPACT_ATOMS: atom_id res chain seq x y z
N MET A 1 28.06 -20.88 -38.06
CA MET A 1 27.59 -20.18 -39.29
C MET A 1 26.18 -20.65 -39.66
N LYS A 2 25.18 -19.76 -39.57
CA LYS A 2 24.14 -19.50 -40.60
C LYS A 2 23.03 -18.65 -39.99
N LEU A 3 23.35 -17.36 -39.97
CA LEU A 3 22.43 -16.24 -39.91
C LEU A 3 21.43 -16.35 -41.08
N LYS A 4 20.13 -16.39 -40.80
CA LYS A 4 19.12 -16.24 -41.85
C LYS A 4 18.42 -14.91 -41.69
N ARG A 5 19.00 -13.94 -42.39
CA ARG A 5 18.45 -12.63 -42.70
C ARG A 5 17.24 -12.85 -43.60
N TYR A 6 16.07 -12.38 -43.18
CA TYR A 6 14.96 -12.14 -44.10
C TYR A 6 14.77 -10.63 -44.17
N LEU A 7 15.35 -10.08 -45.23
CA LEU A 7 15.15 -8.72 -45.73
C LEU A 7 14.12 -8.79 -46.86
N LEU A 8 13.43 -7.66 -47.05
CA LEU A 8 12.70 -7.19 -48.23
C LEU A 8 11.25 -7.66 -48.42
N GLY A 9 10.36 -6.69 -48.31
CA GLY A 9 9.20 -6.61 -49.21
C GLY A 9 8.04 -5.77 -48.68
N GLY A 10 7.87 -4.56 -49.21
CA GLY A 10 6.53 -3.98 -49.36
C GLY A 10 6.29 -2.61 -48.72
N LEU A 11 6.53 -1.58 -49.52
CA LEU A 11 6.11 -0.19 -49.35
C LEU A 11 4.58 -0.07 -49.24
N ALA A 12 4.07 0.61 -48.21
CA ALA A 12 2.78 1.31 -48.26
C ALA A 12 2.79 2.45 -47.23
N VAL A 13 3.07 3.65 -47.73
CA VAL A 13 2.76 4.91 -47.06
C VAL A 13 1.24 5.11 -47.17
N SER A 14 0.56 5.25 -46.03
CA SER A 14 -0.72 5.96 -45.95
C SER A 14 -0.94 6.51 -44.55
N ILE A 15 -1.42 7.75 -44.54
CA ILE A 15 -1.46 8.75 -43.50
C ILE A 15 -2.85 8.76 -42.83
N LEU A 16 -2.90 9.16 -41.54
CA LEU A 16 -4.08 9.54 -40.73
C LEU A 16 -5.05 8.38 -40.44
N ILE A 17 -5.54 8.16 -39.21
CA ILE A 17 -6.40 9.05 -38.43
C ILE A 17 -6.27 8.73 -36.93
N ILE A 18 -6.08 9.76 -36.10
CA ILE A 18 -6.26 9.70 -34.65
C ILE A 18 -7.77 9.56 -34.38
N ALA A 19 -8.17 8.48 -33.74
CA ALA A 19 -9.43 8.39 -33.01
C ALA A 19 -9.30 7.34 -31.90
N CYS A 20 -9.02 7.80 -30.68
CA CYS A 20 -9.14 6.99 -29.47
C CYS A 20 -10.56 6.42 -29.36
N LYS A 21 -10.69 5.10 -29.42
CA LYS A 21 -11.91 4.39 -29.03
C LYS A 21 -11.55 3.22 -28.11
N THR A 22 -10.80 3.53 -27.06
CA THR A 22 -10.66 2.65 -25.90
C THR A 22 -11.96 2.70 -25.13
N LYS A 23 -12.75 1.64 -25.23
CA LYS A 23 -13.82 1.33 -24.27
C LYS A 23 -13.18 1.06 -22.91
N GLN A 24 -12.96 2.13 -22.14
CA GLN A 24 -12.64 2.01 -20.72
C GLN A 24 -13.94 1.71 -19.98
N LYS A 25 -13.94 0.55 -19.33
CA LYS A 25 -14.94 0.14 -18.35
C LYS A 25 -15.04 1.23 -17.29
N THR A 26 -16.21 1.85 -17.24
CA THR A 26 -16.80 2.70 -16.21
C THR A 26 -16.07 2.70 -14.88
N GLN A 27 -15.38 3.80 -14.61
CA GLN A 27 -15.15 4.32 -13.27
C GLN A 27 -16.47 4.94 -12.80
N SER A 28 -17.12 4.28 -11.84
CA SER A 28 -18.17 4.93 -11.07
C SER A 28 -17.49 5.59 -9.87
N THR A 29 -17.20 6.88 -10.05
CA THR A 29 -17.04 7.82 -8.95
C THR A 29 -18.45 8.13 -8.45
N THR A 30 -18.82 7.64 -7.27
CA THR A 30 -19.93 8.20 -6.51
C THR A 30 -19.34 9.12 -5.45
N THR A 31 -19.23 10.39 -5.83
CA THR A 31 -19.31 11.50 -4.87
C THR A 31 -20.75 11.54 -4.37
N THR A 32 -20.99 11.20 -3.11
CA THR A 32 -22.20 11.63 -2.40
C THR A 32 -21.77 12.67 -1.37
N THR A 33 -21.91 13.93 -1.77
CA THR A 33 -22.09 15.05 -0.85
C THR A 33 -23.58 15.16 -0.55
N THR A 34 -24.00 14.92 0.68
CA THR A 34 -25.17 15.57 1.26
C THR A 34 -24.86 15.99 2.69
N THR A 35 -24.74 17.31 2.85
CA THR A 35 -24.72 18.13 4.06
C THR A 35 -25.90 17.84 4.99
N THR A 36 -25.68 17.90 6.32
CA THR A 36 -26.42 18.60 7.42
C THR A 36 -25.95 17.88 8.71
N THR A 37 -25.23 18.45 9.68
CA THR A 37 -25.57 19.61 10.52
C THR A 37 -24.29 20.09 11.22
N THR A 38 -24.14 21.41 11.34
CA THR A 38 -23.22 22.11 12.23
C THR A 38 -23.19 21.50 13.64
N THR A 39 -22.04 20.99 14.05
CA THR A 39 -21.59 21.06 15.44
C THR A 39 -20.09 21.28 15.40
N THR A 40 -19.71 22.52 15.68
CA THR A 40 -18.34 22.92 15.98
C THR A 40 -17.91 22.21 17.25
N VAL A 41 -17.41 20.98 17.12
CA VAL A 41 -16.49 20.39 18.08
C VAL A 41 -15.11 20.72 17.54
N VAL A 42 -14.27 21.32 18.37
CA VAL A 42 -12.86 21.54 18.08
C VAL A 42 -12.21 20.16 18.00
N VAL A 43 -12.21 19.57 16.81
CA VAL A 43 -11.58 18.28 16.52
C VAL A 43 -10.08 18.53 16.49
N ALA A 44 -9.35 17.94 17.45
CA ALA A 44 -7.90 17.84 17.41
C ALA A 44 -7.47 17.27 16.04
N PRO A 45 -6.33 17.71 15.47
CA PRO A 45 -5.95 17.26 14.13
C PRO A 45 -5.81 15.73 14.12
N ALA A 46 -6.60 15.07 13.26
CA ALA A 46 -6.37 13.66 12.96
C ALA A 46 -4.98 13.54 12.34
N GLN A 47 -4.04 12.96 13.09
CA GLN A 47 -2.64 12.84 12.67
C GLN A 47 -2.54 11.82 11.53
N SER A 48 -1.79 12.13 10.47
CA SER A 48 -1.63 11.16 9.38
C SER A 48 -0.67 10.03 9.81
N LEU A 49 -0.83 8.84 9.22
CA LEU A 49 0.06 7.71 9.52
C LEU A 49 1.53 8.04 9.16
N LEU A 50 1.75 8.80 8.08
CA LEU A 50 3.10 9.21 7.68
C LEU A 50 3.72 10.16 8.70
N ASP A 51 2.95 11.08 9.27
CA ASP A 51 3.44 11.97 10.34
C ASP A 51 3.84 11.18 11.58
N VAL A 52 3.00 10.23 12.00
CA VAL A 52 3.29 9.34 13.15
C VAL A 52 4.52 8.49 12.87
N ALA A 53 4.64 7.93 11.67
CA ALA A 53 5.77 7.08 11.30
C ALA A 53 7.08 7.87 11.25
N SER A 54 7.05 9.09 10.71
CA SER A 54 8.25 9.92 10.54
C SER A 54 8.90 10.34 11.86
N VAL A 55 8.15 10.35 12.97
CA VAL A 55 8.71 10.61 14.31
C VAL A 55 9.70 9.52 14.72
N LYS A 56 9.40 8.25 14.43
CA LYS A 56 10.24 7.11 14.83
C LYS A 56 11.18 6.65 13.70
N TYR A 57 10.78 6.83 12.45
CA TYR A 57 11.49 6.37 11.26
C TYR A 57 11.77 7.56 10.33
N PRO A 58 12.82 8.36 10.60
CA PRO A 58 13.17 9.49 9.74
C PRO A 58 13.43 9.04 8.30
N GLY A 59 12.81 9.74 7.34
CA GLY A 59 12.95 9.44 5.91
C GLY A 59 12.06 8.31 5.38
N ILE A 60 11.15 7.77 6.20
CA ILE A 60 10.15 6.81 5.72
C ILE A 60 9.27 7.43 4.64
N LEU A 61 8.93 6.65 3.62
CA LEU A 61 8.07 7.09 2.52
C LEU A 61 6.66 6.49 2.69
N GLN A 62 5.66 7.17 2.13
CA GLN A 62 4.30 6.62 2.06
C GLN A 62 4.26 5.24 1.39
N ALA A 63 5.09 5.03 0.37
CA ALA A 63 5.22 3.75 -0.31
C ALA A 63 5.68 2.61 0.61
N ASP A 64 6.50 2.90 1.63
CA ASP A 64 6.94 1.90 2.60
C ASP A 64 5.79 1.44 3.49
N LEU A 65 4.99 2.40 3.97
CA LEU A 65 3.78 2.14 4.76
C LEU A 65 2.72 1.39 3.96
N ASP A 66 2.53 1.74 2.68
CA ASP A 66 1.60 1.05 1.80
C ASP A 66 2.02 -0.40 1.53
N ALA A 67 3.33 -0.63 1.34
CA ALA A 67 3.88 -1.98 1.20
C ALA A 67 3.69 -2.79 2.49
N GLY A 68 4.00 -2.22 3.66
CA GLY A 68 3.78 -2.85 4.96
C GLY A 68 2.30 -3.19 5.21
N LYS A 69 1.40 -2.26 4.89
CA LYS A 69 -0.05 -2.47 4.96
C LYS A 69 -0.52 -3.60 4.08
N LYS A 70 0.00 -3.68 2.84
CA LYS A 70 -0.32 -4.77 1.92
C LYS A 70 0.11 -6.11 2.50
N ILE A 71 1.32 -6.21 3.05
CA ILE A 71 1.80 -7.45 3.69
C ILE A 71 0.88 -7.82 4.86
N PHE A 72 0.57 -6.88 5.75
CA PHE A 72 -0.31 -7.12 6.90
C PHE A 72 -1.70 -7.63 6.48
N THR A 73 -2.30 -6.99 5.48
CA THR A 73 -3.70 -7.25 5.07
C THR A 73 -3.84 -8.41 4.08
N VAL A 74 -2.77 -8.82 3.41
CA VAL A 74 -2.83 -9.87 2.38
C VAL A 74 -2.02 -11.10 2.78
N ASP A 75 -0.76 -10.92 3.20
CA ASP A 75 0.16 -12.03 3.43
C ASP A 75 -0.02 -12.65 4.82
N CYS A 76 -0.13 -11.83 5.87
CA CYS A 76 -0.20 -12.33 7.24
C CYS A 76 -1.47 -13.16 7.54
N ARG A 77 -2.53 -13.00 6.73
CA ARG A 77 -3.79 -13.75 6.88
C ARG A 77 -3.86 -15.06 6.10
N LYS A 78 -2.78 -15.47 5.42
CA LYS A 78 -2.75 -16.68 4.58
C LYS A 78 -2.72 -17.98 5.39
N CYS A 79 -2.13 -17.94 6.59
CA CYS A 79 -1.89 -19.14 7.40
C CYS A 79 -2.80 -19.23 8.65
N HIS A 80 -3.20 -18.09 9.23
CA HIS A 80 -4.08 -18.01 10.40
C HIS A 80 -4.83 -16.66 10.41
N GLY A 81 -5.72 -16.49 11.40
CA GLY A 81 -6.42 -15.22 11.63
C GLY A 81 -5.48 -14.10 12.07
N MET A 82 -5.89 -12.85 11.84
CA MET A 82 -5.09 -11.67 12.19
C MET A 82 -5.51 -11.11 13.54
N ASP A 83 -4.52 -10.84 14.40
CA ASP A 83 -4.73 -10.07 15.61
C ASP A 83 -5.00 -8.59 15.26
N PRO A 84 -5.92 -7.91 15.96
CA PRO A 84 -6.08 -6.47 15.84
C PRO A 84 -4.77 -5.74 16.18
N ILE A 85 -4.36 -4.74 15.40
CA ILE A 85 -3.09 -4.02 15.63
C ILE A 85 -2.99 -3.45 17.06
N LYS A 86 -4.09 -2.96 17.62
CA LYS A 86 -4.16 -2.43 18.99
C LYS A 86 -4.15 -3.49 20.11
N SER A 87 -4.24 -4.79 19.82
CA SER A 87 -4.37 -5.82 20.85
C SER A 87 -3.05 -6.22 21.49
N LEU A 88 -1.92 -5.90 20.85
CA LEU A 88 -0.59 -6.24 21.34
C LEU A 88 0.26 -5.00 21.57
N GLU A 89 1.14 -5.08 22.56
CA GLU A 89 2.18 -4.09 22.81
C GLU A 89 3.27 -4.12 21.72
N GLU A 90 4.05 -3.04 21.63
CA GLU A 90 5.10 -2.88 20.62
C GLU A 90 6.09 -4.05 20.60
N ASP A 91 6.68 -4.40 21.74
CA ASP A 91 7.66 -5.50 21.84
C ASP A 91 7.07 -6.85 21.45
N LYS A 92 5.76 -7.01 21.70
CA LYS A 92 5.05 -8.23 21.34
C LYS A 92 4.84 -8.31 19.83
N TRP A 93 4.51 -7.20 19.17
CA TRP A 93 4.45 -7.12 17.71
C TRP A 93 5.80 -7.42 17.06
N ILE A 94 6.89 -6.87 17.60
CA ILE A 94 8.25 -7.16 17.13
C ILE A 94 8.51 -8.68 17.19
N SER A 95 8.27 -9.29 18.35
CA SER A 95 8.45 -10.73 18.55
C SER A 95 7.57 -11.58 17.63
N VAL A 96 6.31 -11.18 17.41
CA VAL A 96 5.38 -11.89 16.51
C VAL A 96 5.87 -11.81 15.07
N ILE A 97 6.24 -10.63 14.59
CA ILE A 97 6.73 -10.43 13.23
C ILE A 97 8.06 -11.16 13.02
N ASP A 98 8.94 -11.22 14.02
CA ASP A 98 10.18 -12.00 13.97
C ASP A 98 9.93 -13.50 13.76
N VAL A 99 8.92 -14.06 14.42
CA VAL A 99 8.55 -15.47 14.28
C VAL A 99 7.80 -15.75 12.96
N MET A 100 6.97 -14.81 12.50
CA MET A 100 6.12 -15.02 11.33
C MET A 100 6.81 -14.69 10.01
N ALA A 101 7.73 -13.73 9.97
CA ALA A 101 8.46 -13.36 8.77
C ALA A 101 9.10 -14.55 8.03
N PRO A 102 9.89 -15.44 8.69
CA PRO A 102 10.46 -16.59 7.99
C PRO A 102 9.40 -17.63 7.57
N LYS A 103 8.30 -17.76 8.33
CA LYS A 103 7.21 -18.70 7.99
C LYS A 103 6.38 -18.24 6.80
N ALA A 104 6.28 -16.92 6.61
CA ALA A 104 5.61 -16.28 5.49
C ALA A 104 6.56 -15.94 4.34
N ASP A 105 7.83 -16.38 4.40
CA ASP A 105 8.87 -16.12 3.41
C ASP A 105 9.06 -14.62 3.09
N LEU A 106 8.99 -13.78 4.13
CA LEU A 106 9.23 -12.35 3.99
C LEU A 106 10.74 -12.07 3.93
N THR A 107 11.14 -11.32 2.92
CA THR A 107 12.48 -10.71 2.87
C THR A 107 12.70 -9.73 4.04
N ALA A 108 13.96 -9.41 4.32
CA ALA A 108 14.33 -8.45 5.37
C ALA A 108 13.70 -7.06 5.16
N ASP A 109 13.63 -6.58 3.92
CA ASP A 109 13.00 -5.31 3.56
C ASP A 109 11.49 -5.36 3.78
N GLN A 110 10.80 -6.41 3.32
CA GLN A 110 9.37 -6.61 3.57
C GLN A 110 9.04 -6.69 5.07
N LYS A 111 9.84 -7.43 5.84
CA LYS A 111 9.71 -7.49 7.31
C LYS A 111 9.85 -6.10 7.93
N THR A 112 10.82 -5.30 7.49
CA THR A 112 11.04 -3.93 7.98
C THR A 112 9.84 -3.04 7.70
N LYS A 113 9.34 -3.04 6.46
CA LYS A 113 8.15 -2.25 6.07
C LYS A 113 6.90 -2.67 6.82
N LEU A 114 6.70 -3.98 7.01
CA LEU A 114 5.62 -4.53 7.82
C LEU A 114 5.70 -4.02 9.26
N LEU A 115 6.88 -4.09 9.87
CA LEU A 115 7.09 -3.65 11.25
C LEU A 115 6.84 -2.14 11.42
N GLN A 116 7.38 -1.33 10.49
CA GLN A 116 7.14 0.11 10.47
C GLN A 116 5.64 0.42 10.37
N TYR A 117 4.93 -0.21 9.44
CA TYR A 117 3.49 -0.05 9.29
C TYR A 117 2.73 -0.43 10.57
N VAL A 118 2.95 -1.63 11.10
CA VAL A 118 2.19 -2.13 12.27
C VAL A 118 2.42 -1.26 13.49
N LEU A 119 3.67 -0.88 13.78
CA LEU A 119 3.98 -0.08 14.97
C LEU A 119 3.48 1.37 14.83
N SER A 120 3.60 1.97 13.64
CA SER A 120 3.06 3.31 13.40
C SER A 120 1.53 3.31 13.43
N GLN A 121 0.87 2.30 12.85
CA GLN A 121 -0.58 2.18 12.90
C GLN A 121 -1.05 1.93 14.33
N ARG A 122 -0.36 1.09 15.10
CA ARG A 122 -0.66 0.90 16.52
C ARG A 122 -0.60 2.22 17.27
N LYS A 123 0.50 2.97 17.10
CA LYS A 123 0.67 4.28 17.74
C LYS A 123 -0.44 5.26 17.36
N LEU A 124 -0.84 5.27 16.08
CA LEU A 124 -1.93 6.09 15.59
C LEU A 124 -3.28 5.68 16.22
N ASP A 125 -3.53 4.38 16.37
CA ASP A 125 -4.75 3.83 16.95
C ASP A 125 -4.84 4.02 18.48
N THR A 126 -3.69 4.04 19.18
CA THR A 126 -3.62 4.19 20.64
C THR A 126 -3.41 5.63 21.11
N GLY A 127 -3.04 6.56 20.21
CA GLY A 127 -2.91 7.98 20.49
C GLY A 127 -1.78 8.38 21.45
N SER A 128 -0.89 7.45 21.83
CA SER A 128 0.17 7.64 22.83
C SER A 128 1.22 6.54 22.80
#